data_AF-A0A3B9N5D8-F1
#
_entry.id   AF-A0A3B9N5D8-F1
#
_cell.length_a   1.000
_cell.length_b   1.000
_cell.length_c   1.000
_cell.angle_alpha   90.00
_cell.angle_beta   90.00
_cell.angle_gamma   90.00
#
_symmetry.space_group_name_H-M   'P 1'
#
loop_
_entity.id
_entity.type
_entity.pdbx_description
1 polymer ?
#
loop_
_entity_poly.entity_id
_entity_poly.type
_entity_poly.pdbx_seq_one_letter_code
_entity_poly.pdbx_strand_id
1 'polypeptide(L)'
;MKQIKIVQYSKPDFDSVYLKHQLYSVYIGERTLYFKNEVHVKRFIADSNRLLNDVLHALNYLYYSLFVEYRKVWFYLGNKALFDNSEEMITSLFNSIEKSFSWLVTRSGTSMNGNPNSFGFLKRILGQLLFVANHVKEGFATKDRFVDVRTVCIYINQINELILSLDNWGKGINEKFDFLKENEY
;
A
#
# COMPACT_ATOMS: atom_id res chain seq x y z
N MET A 1 -15.90 -1.80 5.51
CA MET A 1 -14.86 -0.78 5.25
C MET A 1 -15.26 -0.03 3.98
N LYS A 2 -15.15 1.30 3.93
CA LYS A 2 -15.50 2.07 2.73
C LYS A 2 -14.48 1.77 1.63
N GLN A 3 -14.96 1.59 0.40
CA GLN A 3 -14.09 1.31 -0.73
C GLN A 3 -13.22 2.51 -1.10
N ILE A 4 -11.95 2.25 -1.47
CA ILE A 4 -11.07 3.23 -2.09
C ILE A 4 -11.58 3.48 -3.50
N LYS A 5 -11.72 4.76 -3.86
CA LYS A 5 -12.19 5.16 -5.19
C LYS A 5 -11.36 6.33 -5.75
N ILE A 6 -10.38 5.98 -6.55
CA ILE A 6 -9.69 6.87 -7.49
C ILE A 6 -10.65 7.18 -8.64
N VAL A 7 -10.87 8.47 -8.90
CA VAL A 7 -11.80 8.94 -9.94
C VAL A 7 -11.10 9.84 -10.96
N GLN A 8 -9.97 10.44 -10.58
CA GLN A 8 -9.44 11.58 -11.30
C GLN A 8 -8.38 11.19 -12.32
N TYR A 9 -8.54 11.74 -13.52
CA TYR A 9 -7.56 11.78 -14.60
C TYR A 9 -7.65 13.12 -15.31
N SER A 10 -6.53 13.57 -15.87
CA SER A 10 -6.49 14.78 -16.68
C SER A 10 -6.85 14.43 -18.11
N LYS A 11 -7.67 15.28 -18.73
CA LYS A 11 -7.99 15.22 -20.16
C LYS A 11 -6.87 15.85 -20.98
N PRO A 12 -6.72 15.45 -22.27
CA PRO A 12 -5.77 16.07 -23.16
C PRO A 12 -6.13 17.53 -23.43
N ASP A 13 -5.11 18.37 -23.46
CA ASP A 13 -5.13 19.74 -23.96
C ASP A 13 -4.54 19.74 -25.37
N PHE A 14 -5.42 19.74 -26.37
CA PHE A 14 -5.04 19.66 -27.79
C PHE A 14 -4.40 20.96 -28.31
N ASP A 15 -4.59 22.07 -27.60
CA ASP A 15 -3.99 23.36 -27.95
C ASP A 15 -2.57 23.49 -27.38
N SER A 16 -2.13 22.54 -26.55
CA SER A 16 -0.81 22.54 -25.96
C SER A 16 0.29 22.23 -26.98
N VAL A 17 1.37 23.00 -26.94
CA VAL A 17 2.60 22.73 -27.71
C VAL A 17 3.33 21.47 -27.19
N TYR A 18 3.07 21.06 -25.95
CA TYR A 18 3.72 19.91 -25.34
C TYR A 18 2.94 18.62 -25.60
N LEU A 19 3.52 17.68 -26.36
CA LEU A 19 2.92 16.38 -26.69
C LEU A 19 2.36 15.61 -25.49
N LYS A 20 3.02 15.69 -24.33
CA LYS A 20 2.56 15.01 -23.09
C LYS A 20 1.21 15.56 -22.57
N HIS A 21 0.88 16.82 -22.86
CA HIS A 21 -0.39 17.43 -22.47
C HIS A 21 -1.51 17.07 -23.44
N GLN A 22 -1.18 16.64 -24.65
CA GLN A 22 -2.15 16.13 -25.63
C GLN A 22 -2.60 14.67 -25.33
N LEU A 23 -2.18 14.12 -24.19
CA LEU A 23 -2.53 12.76 -23.74
C LEU A 23 -3.40 12.82 -22.48
N TYR A 24 -4.22 11.78 -22.28
CA TYR A 24 -4.84 11.55 -20.99
C TYR A 24 -3.76 11.20 -19.97
N SER A 25 -3.88 11.68 -18.74
CA SER A 25 -2.90 11.32 -17.70
C SER A 25 -3.54 11.03 -16.36
N VAL A 26 -2.90 10.15 -15.59
CA VAL A 26 -3.30 9.80 -14.22
C VAL A 26 -2.07 9.92 -13.34
N TYR A 27 -2.20 10.66 -12.25
CA TYR A 27 -1.21 10.66 -11.19
C TYR A 27 -1.57 9.60 -10.15
N ILE A 28 -0.71 8.60 -9.97
CA ILE A 28 -0.85 7.53 -8.97
C ILE A 28 0.43 7.39 -8.15
N GLY A 29 0.29 7.34 -6.83
CA GLY A 29 1.43 7.32 -5.91
C GLY A 29 2.40 8.48 -6.20
N GLU A 30 3.58 8.15 -6.72
CA GLU A 30 4.65 9.10 -7.04
C GLU A 30 4.88 9.25 -8.55
N ARG A 31 3.96 8.75 -9.39
CA ARG A 31 4.16 8.64 -10.85
C ARG A 31 2.98 9.16 -11.64
N THR A 32 3.27 9.79 -12.78
CA THR A 32 2.27 10.14 -13.79
C THR A 32 2.32 9.12 -14.92
N LEU A 33 1.16 8.55 -15.25
CA LEU A 33 0.97 7.65 -16.38
C LEU A 33 0.20 8.35 -17.48
N TYR A 34 0.58 8.11 -18.73
CA TYR A 34 -0.04 8.74 -19.90
C TYR A 34 -0.74 7.71 -20.78
N PHE A 35 -1.85 8.12 -21.42
CA PHE A 35 -2.68 7.26 -22.26
C PHE A 35 -3.17 8.03 -23.49
N LYS A 36 -3.17 7.39 -24.66
CA LYS A 36 -3.73 7.96 -25.91
C LYS A 36 -5.26 7.92 -25.97
N ASN A 37 -5.88 6.98 -25.27
CA ASN A 37 -7.31 6.72 -25.39
C ASN A 37 -8.00 6.83 -24.03
N GLU A 38 -9.15 7.50 -24.00
CA GLU A 38 -9.98 7.65 -22.82
C GLU A 38 -10.44 6.29 -22.24
N VAL A 39 -10.71 5.31 -23.10
CA VAL A 39 -11.13 3.96 -22.70
C VAL A 39 -10.03 3.27 -21.90
N HIS A 40 -8.76 3.41 -22.32
CA HIS A 40 -7.63 2.78 -21.64
C HIS A 40 -7.38 3.40 -20.27
N VAL A 41 -7.47 4.74 -20.15
CA VAL A 41 -7.30 5.40 -18.85
C VAL A 41 -8.43 5.05 -17.89
N LYS A 42 -9.69 4.99 -18.36
CA LYS A 42 -10.84 4.57 -17.53
C LYS A 42 -10.71 3.13 -17.06
N ARG A 43 -10.28 2.22 -17.94
CA ARG A 43 -10.00 0.83 -17.56
C ARG A 43 -8.88 0.74 -16.53
N PHE A 44 -7.78 1.46 -16.74
CA PHE A 44 -6.68 1.50 -15.78
C PHE A 44 -7.11 2.00 -14.39
N ILE A 45 -7.97 3.02 -14.33
CA ILE A 45 -8.53 3.50 -13.06
C ILE A 45 -9.39 2.45 -12.39
N ALA A 46 -10.23 1.73 -13.14
CA ALA A 46 -11.06 0.65 -12.60
C ALA A 46 -10.18 -0.48 -12.04
N ASP A 47 -9.17 -0.91 -12.78
CA ASP A 47 -8.23 -1.94 -12.35
C ASP A 47 -7.42 -1.49 -11.13
N SER A 48 -7.02 -0.22 -11.08
CA SER A 48 -6.32 0.38 -9.93
C SER A 48 -7.22 0.39 -8.68
N ASN A 49 -8.50 0.74 -8.83
CA ASN A 49 -9.45 0.69 -7.72
C ASN A 49 -9.63 -0.73 -7.22
N ARG A 50 -9.72 -1.72 -8.11
CA ARG A 50 -9.80 -3.13 -7.72
C ARG A 50 -8.57 -3.55 -6.90
N LEU A 51 -7.37 -3.30 -7.43
CA LEU A 51 -6.12 -3.59 -6.72
C LEU A 51 -6.11 -2.96 -5.33
N LEU A 52 -6.38 -1.65 -5.23
CA LEU A 52 -6.30 -0.93 -3.96
C LEU A 52 -7.28 -1.49 -2.92
N ASN A 53 -8.48 -1.89 -3.34
CA ASN A 53 -9.46 -2.50 -2.45
C ASN A 53 -9.06 -3.93 -2.05
N ASP A 54 -8.51 -4.73 -2.98
CA ASP A 54 -7.99 -6.05 -2.66
C ASP A 54 -6.86 -5.96 -1.61
N VAL A 55 -5.93 -5.00 -1.80
CA VAL A 55 -4.86 -4.70 -0.84
C VAL A 55 -5.43 -4.21 0.49
N LEU A 56 -6.44 -3.33 0.48
CA LEU A 56 -7.09 -2.83 1.70
C LEU A 56 -7.70 -3.97 2.51
N HIS A 57 -8.38 -4.91 1.85
CA HIS A 57 -8.97 -6.08 2.49
C HIS A 57 -7.91 -6.99 3.11
N ALA A 58 -6.84 -7.28 2.36
CA ALA A 58 -5.72 -8.07 2.86
C ALA A 58 -5.02 -7.40 4.06
N LEU A 59 -4.83 -6.08 4.00
CA LEU A 59 -4.26 -5.29 5.08
C LEU A 59 -5.09 -5.34 6.36
N ASN A 60 -6.42 -5.25 6.25
CA ASN A 60 -7.29 -5.33 7.42
C ASN A 60 -7.20 -6.71 8.09
N TYR A 61 -7.11 -7.78 7.30
CA TYR A 61 -6.89 -9.14 7.81
C TYR A 61 -5.52 -9.28 8.50
N LEU A 62 -4.45 -8.79 7.85
CA LEU A 62 -3.09 -8.85 8.39
C LEU A 62 -2.94 -8.05 9.68
N TYR A 63 -3.54 -6.85 9.74
CA TYR A 63 -3.56 -6.02 10.94
C TYR A 63 -4.20 -6.77 12.12
N TYR A 64 -5.40 -7.34 11.93
CA TYR A 64 -6.08 -8.09 12.98
C TYR A 64 -5.28 -9.32 13.42
N SER A 65 -4.78 -10.10 12.45
CA SER A 65 -4.04 -11.32 12.72
C SER A 65 -2.74 -11.03 13.48
N LEU A 66 -1.99 -10.01 13.07
CA LEU A 66 -0.77 -9.58 13.77
C LEU A 66 -1.06 -9.01 15.15
N PHE A 67 -2.18 -8.30 15.34
CA PHE A 67 -2.57 -7.83 16.66
C PHE A 67 -2.83 -9.00 17.62
N VAL A 68 -3.51 -10.05 17.16
CA VAL A 68 -3.73 -11.28 17.96
C VAL A 68 -2.40 -11.93 18.33
N GLU A 69 -1.49 -12.10 17.36
CA GLU A 69 -0.17 -12.69 17.64
C GLU A 69 0.67 -11.83 18.60
N TYR A 70 0.66 -10.51 18.42
CA TYR A 70 1.29 -9.58 19.34
C TYR A 70 0.77 -9.74 20.78
N ARG A 71 -0.55 -9.86 20.96
CA ARG A 71 -1.14 -10.07 22.30
C ARG A 71 -0.70 -11.39 22.94
N LYS A 72 -0.51 -12.45 22.14
CA LYS A 72 0.08 -13.71 22.64
C LYS A 72 1.51 -13.50 23.10
N VAL A 73 2.36 -12.86 22.29
CA VAL A 73 3.75 -12.55 22.67
C VAL A 73 3.78 -11.74 23.97
N TRP A 74 2.97 -10.69 24.06
CA TRP A 74 2.84 -9.86 25.27
C TRP A 74 2.50 -10.70 26.51
N PHE A 75 1.54 -11.63 26.39
CA PHE A 75 1.18 -12.52 27.49
C PHE A 75 2.31 -13.50 27.86
N TYR A 76 2.96 -14.12 26.87
CA TYR A 76 4.03 -15.11 27.09
C TYR A 76 5.31 -14.51 27.65
N LEU A 77 5.60 -13.26 27.32
CA LEU A 77 6.82 -12.62 27.77
C LEU A 77 6.76 -12.19 29.23
N GLY A 78 5.56 -12.03 29.81
CA GLY A 78 5.29 -12.07 31.26
C GLY A 78 6.09 -11.15 32.19
N ASN A 79 7.07 -10.40 31.68
CA ASN A 79 8.04 -9.66 32.47
C ASN A 79 8.71 -8.58 31.60
N LYS A 80 8.33 -7.35 31.91
CA LYS A 80 8.76 -6.02 31.44
C LYS A 80 10.15 -5.83 30.79
N ALA A 81 11.17 -6.58 31.19
CA ALA A 81 12.57 -6.25 30.87
C ALA A 81 12.97 -6.32 29.37
N LEU A 82 12.31 -7.14 28.55
CA LEU A 82 12.61 -7.24 27.10
C LEU A 82 11.72 -6.34 26.22
N PHE A 83 10.66 -5.77 26.78
CA PHE A 83 9.64 -5.05 26.01
C PHE A 83 9.27 -3.66 26.53
N ASP A 84 9.82 -3.17 27.65
CA ASP A 84 9.41 -1.86 28.20
C ASP A 84 9.49 -0.72 27.17
N ASN A 85 10.54 -0.67 26.32
CA ASN A 85 10.61 0.31 25.21
C ASN A 85 9.87 -0.15 23.95
N SER A 86 9.74 -1.46 23.76
CA SER A 86 9.19 -2.08 22.54
C SER A 86 7.66 -2.07 22.54
N GLU A 87 7.01 -2.14 23.69
CA GLU A 87 5.56 -2.19 23.86
C GLU A 87 4.91 -0.86 23.52
N GLU A 88 5.43 0.25 24.06
CA GLU A 88 4.96 1.60 23.73
C GLU A 88 5.13 1.87 22.23
N MET A 89 6.27 1.47 21.67
CA MET A 89 6.54 1.58 20.24
C MET A 89 5.54 0.78 19.41
N ILE A 90 5.31 -0.50 19.70
CA ILE A 90 4.39 -1.36 18.93
C ILE A 90 2.94 -0.84 19.06
N THR A 91 2.53 -0.43 20.25
CA THR A 91 1.19 0.15 20.48
C THR A 91 1.04 1.46 19.71
N SER A 92 2.05 2.32 19.72
CA SER A 92 2.10 3.54 18.91
C SER A 92 2.00 3.24 17.42
N LEU A 93 2.64 2.18 16.93
CA LEU A 93 2.55 1.73 15.54
C LEU A 93 1.13 1.26 15.19
N PHE A 94 0.47 0.46 16.03
CA PHE A 94 -0.93 0.07 15.79
C PHE A 94 -1.86 1.29 15.75
N ASN A 95 -1.71 2.24 16.68
CA ASN A 95 -2.45 3.50 16.65
C ASN A 95 -2.17 4.32 15.37
N SER A 96 -0.92 4.31 14.89
CA SER A 96 -0.51 4.97 13.64
C SER A 96 -1.15 4.31 12.41
N ILE A 97 -1.26 2.98 12.42
CA ILE A 97 -1.92 2.19 11.37
C ILE A 97 -3.41 2.52 11.33
N GLU A 98 -4.09 2.55 12.47
CA GLU A 98 -5.52 2.91 12.55
C GLU A 98 -5.79 4.32 12.03
N LYS A 99 -4.96 5.30 12.43
CA LYS A 99 -5.03 6.66 11.89
C LYS A 99 -4.84 6.67 10.37
N SER A 100 -3.91 5.86 9.85
CA SER A 100 -3.67 5.74 8.42
C SER A 100 -4.85 5.10 7.68
N PHE A 101 -5.51 4.09 8.25
CA PHE A 101 -6.75 3.53 7.70
C PHE A 101 -7.87 4.57 7.67
N SER A 102 -8.04 5.34 8.73
CA SER A 102 -9.03 6.41 8.82
C SER A 102 -8.79 7.50 7.75
N TRP A 103 -7.54 7.92 7.58
CA TRP A 103 -7.16 8.89 6.55
C TRP A 103 -7.35 8.35 5.14
N LEU A 104 -7.02 7.08 4.91
CA LEU A 104 -7.23 6.42 3.62
C LEU A 104 -8.72 6.41 3.23
N VAL A 105 -9.60 6.07 4.17
CA VAL A 105 -11.05 6.06 3.95
C VAL A 105 -11.62 7.46 3.72
N THR A 106 -11.13 8.45 4.45
CA THR A 106 -11.65 9.83 4.38
C THR A 106 -11.14 10.60 3.17
N ARG A 107 -9.90 10.34 2.72
CA ARG A 107 -9.23 11.13 1.67
C ARG A 107 -9.21 10.49 0.28
N SER A 108 -9.43 9.18 0.16
CA SER A 108 -9.36 8.46 -1.12
C SER A 108 -10.36 8.93 -2.18
N GLY A 109 -11.52 9.48 -1.79
CA GLY A 109 -12.60 9.85 -2.72
C GLY A 109 -12.99 11.34 -2.76
N THR A 110 -12.35 12.20 -1.97
CA THR A 110 -12.85 13.58 -1.71
C THR A 110 -11.87 14.68 -2.11
N SER A 111 -10.64 14.36 -2.54
CA SER A 111 -9.61 15.38 -2.81
C SER A 111 -8.98 15.21 -4.19
N MET A 112 -8.47 16.31 -4.75
CA MET A 112 -7.60 16.35 -5.94
C MET A 112 -6.33 15.47 -5.79
N ASN A 113 -6.00 15.10 -4.55
CA ASN A 113 -4.85 14.27 -4.20
C ASN A 113 -5.27 12.86 -3.73
N GLY A 114 -6.52 12.43 -3.96
CA GLY A 114 -7.02 11.14 -3.49
C GLY A 114 -6.22 9.95 -4.03
N ASN A 115 -5.75 10.07 -5.28
CA ASN A 115 -4.97 9.05 -5.96
C ASN A 115 -3.57 8.83 -5.35
N PRO A 116 -2.68 9.84 -5.26
CA PRO A 116 -1.36 9.66 -4.66
C PRO A 116 -1.42 9.30 -3.17
N ASN A 117 -2.35 9.90 -2.44
CA ASN A 117 -2.50 9.64 -1.00
C ASN A 117 -2.91 8.19 -0.71
N SER A 118 -3.74 7.58 -1.56
CA SER A 118 -4.21 6.21 -1.33
C SER A 118 -3.07 5.19 -1.37
N PHE A 119 -2.19 5.29 -2.36
CA PHE A 119 -0.99 4.45 -2.44
C PHE A 119 -0.04 4.73 -1.27
N GLY A 120 0.20 6.00 -0.95
CA GLY A 120 1.09 6.39 0.15
C GLY A 120 0.64 5.85 1.51
N PHE A 121 -0.66 5.94 1.83
CA PHE A 121 -1.18 5.39 3.08
C PHE A 121 -1.09 3.86 3.13
N LEU A 122 -1.43 3.16 2.04
CA LEU A 122 -1.30 1.70 2.01
C LEU A 122 0.14 1.24 2.21
N LYS A 123 1.11 1.86 1.54
CA LYS A 123 2.54 1.56 1.72
C LYS A 123 3.02 1.84 3.13
N ARG A 124 2.57 2.96 3.72
CA ARG A 124 2.88 3.29 5.12
C ARG A 124 2.36 2.22 6.08
N ILE A 125 1.11 1.78 5.91
CA ILE A 125 0.51 0.73 6.74
C ILE A 125 1.30 -0.58 6.58
N LEU A 126 1.61 -0.98 5.35
CA LEU A 126 2.41 -2.19 5.07
C LEU A 126 3.78 -2.14 5.75
N GLY A 127 4.49 -1.01 5.67
CA GLY A 127 5.78 -0.84 6.33
C GLY A 127 5.70 -0.94 7.86
N GLN A 128 4.66 -0.34 8.46
CA GLN A 128 4.41 -0.45 9.90
C GLN A 128 4.06 -1.87 10.33
N LEU A 129 3.21 -2.57 9.57
CA LEU A 129 2.88 -3.97 9.83
C LEU A 129 4.08 -4.91 9.67
N LEU A 130 4.94 -4.67 8.67
CA LEU A 130 6.16 -5.45 8.47
C LEU A 130 7.10 -5.32 9.68
N PHE A 131 7.24 -4.11 10.20
CA PHE A 131 8.04 -3.84 11.39
C PHE A 131 7.49 -4.58 12.61
N VAL A 132 6.17 -4.48 12.85
CA VAL A 132 5.51 -5.19 13.95
C VAL A 132 5.66 -6.71 13.80
N ALA A 133 5.45 -7.25 12.59
CA ALA A 133 5.58 -8.67 12.34
C ALA A 133 6.98 -9.20 12.66
N ASN A 134 8.05 -8.46 12.31
CA ASN A 134 9.40 -8.86 12.66
C ASN A 134 9.64 -8.88 14.18
N HIS A 135 9.12 -7.88 14.92
CA HIS A 135 9.22 -7.87 16.38
C HIS A 135 8.44 -9.00 17.04
N VAL A 136 7.23 -9.31 16.54
CA VAL A 136 6.43 -10.44 17.03
C VAL A 136 7.15 -11.78 16.76
N LYS A 137 7.76 -11.92 15.58
CA LYS A 137 8.57 -13.10 15.21
C LYS A 137 9.72 -13.30 16.18
N GLU A 138 10.47 -12.24 16.48
CA GLU A 138 11.58 -12.26 17.45
C GLU A 138 11.08 -12.64 18.84
N GLY A 139 9.97 -12.04 19.29
CA GLY A 139 9.33 -12.37 20.56
C GLY A 139 9.02 -13.86 20.71
N PHE A 140 8.41 -14.49 19.70
CA PHE A 140 8.18 -15.93 19.70
C PHE A 140 9.46 -16.77 19.63
N ALA A 141 10.47 -16.32 18.88
CA ALA A 141 11.75 -17.01 18.77
C ALA A 141 12.47 -17.10 20.12
N THR A 142 12.39 -16.07 20.98
CA THR A 142 12.99 -16.11 22.33
C THR A 142 12.37 -17.15 23.28
N LYS A 143 11.23 -17.73 22.91
CA LYS A 143 10.49 -18.73 23.70
C LYS A 143 10.37 -20.07 22.98
N ASP A 144 11.17 -20.29 21.93
CA ASP A 144 11.18 -21.52 21.12
C ASP A 144 9.79 -21.90 20.56
N ARG A 145 8.96 -20.90 20.27
CA ARG A 145 7.59 -21.07 19.73
C ARG A 145 7.62 -21.20 18.20
N PHE A 146 8.27 -22.25 17.69
CA PHE A 146 8.54 -22.41 16.25
C PHE A 146 7.29 -22.38 15.35
N VAL A 147 6.15 -22.88 15.84
CA VAL A 147 4.88 -22.87 15.09
C VAL A 147 4.36 -21.44 14.91
N ASP A 148 4.43 -20.62 15.96
CA ASP A 148 4.00 -19.22 15.89
C ASP A 148 4.99 -18.40 15.05
N VAL A 149 6.31 -18.66 15.16
CA VAL A 149 7.34 -18.06 14.28
C VAL A 149 7.00 -18.32 12.82
N ARG A 150 6.69 -19.58 12.45
CA ARG A 150 6.33 -19.94 11.08
C ARG A 150 5.06 -19.21 10.62
N THR A 151 4.08 -19.07 11.50
CA THR A 151 2.84 -18.34 11.23
C THR A 151 3.12 -16.87 10.92
N VAL A 152 3.97 -16.21 11.72
CA VAL A 152 4.36 -14.82 11.49
C VAL A 152 5.19 -14.65 10.22
N CYS A 153 6.04 -15.62 9.86
CA CYS A 153 6.76 -15.62 8.58
C CYS A 153 5.80 -15.63 7.38
N ILE A 154 4.67 -16.33 7.47
CA ILE A 154 3.65 -16.31 6.41
C ILE A 154 3.08 -14.89 6.27
N TYR A 155 2.78 -14.20 7.38
CA TYR A 155 2.30 -12.82 7.35
C TYR A 155 3.35 -11.86 6.76
N ILE A 156 4.64 -12.03 7.11
CA ILE A 156 5.74 -11.25 6.52
C ILE A 156 5.79 -11.42 5.00
N ASN A 157 5.70 -12.66 4.51
CA ASN A 157 5.70 -12.93 3.07
C ASN A 157 4.51 -12.28 2.38
N GLN A 158 3.30 -12.40 2.94
CA GLN A 158 2.11 -11.75 2.41
C GLN A 158 2.25 -10.22 2.38
N ILE A 159 2.82 -9.61 3.42
CA ILE A 159 3.09 -8.15 3.43
C ILE A 159 4.06 -7.77 2.32
N ASN A 160 5.15 -8.52 2.14
CA ASN A 160 6.13 -8.25 1.08
C ASN A 160 5.52 -8.41 -0.32
N GLU A 161 4.68 -9.40 -0.55
CA GLU A 161 3.95 -9.58 -1.80
C GLU A 161 3.04 -8.38 -2.11
N LEU A 162 2.33 -7.87 -1.10
CA LEU A 162 1.50 -6.67 -1.24
C LEU A 162 2.33 -5.42 -1.54
N ILE A 163 3.49 -5.25 -0.87
CA ILE A 163 4.43 -4.15 -1.15
C ILE A 163 4.89 -4.21 -2.60
N LEU A 164 5.36 -5.38 -3.04
CA LEU A 164 5.82 -5.60 -4.42
C LEU A 164 4.71 -5.34 -5.44
N SER A 165 3.47 -5.76 -5.14
CA SER A 165 2.31 -5.52 -5.98
C SER A 165 2.06 -4.02 -6.17
N LEU A 166 2.07 -3.24 -5.09
CA LEU A 166 1.89 -1.78 -5.14
C LEU A 166 3.07 -1.05 -5.80
N ASP A 167 4.31 -1.49 -5.55
CA ASP A 167 5.51 -0.89 -6.12
C ASP A 167 5.65 -1.14 -7.61
N ASN A 168 5.17 -2.29 -8.09
CA ASN A 168 5.19 -2.64 -9.50
C ASN A 168 3.95 -2.18 -10.26
N TRP A 169 2.90 -1.72 -9.57
CA TRP A 169 1.69 -1.26 -10.23
C TRP A 169 1.96 -0.08 -11.17
N GLY A 170 1.59 -0.26 -12.43
CA GLY A 170 1.77 0.74 -13.48
C GLY A 170 3.20 0.87 -14.02
N LYS A 171 4.17 0.07 -13.55
CA LYS A 171 5.47 -0.08 -14.25
C LYS A 171 5.23 -0.68 -15.65
N GLY A 172 5.96 -0.19 -16.64
CA GLY A 172 5.83 -0.64 -18.04
C GLY A 172 4.68 -0.01 -18.85
N ILE A 173 3.79 0.79 -18.23
CA ILE A 173 2.72 1.48 -18.99
C ILE A 173 3.30 2.61 -19.85
N ASN A 174 4.28 3.35 -19.32
CA ASN A 174 4.92 4.46 -20.04
C ASN A 174 5.99 3.98 -21.05
N GLU A 175 6.62 2.81 -20.81
CA GLU A 175 7.70 2.27 -21.68
C GLU A 175 7.21 1.93 -23.10
N LYS A 176 5.90 1.68 -23.28
CA LYS A 176 5.30 1.55 -24.62
C LYS A 176 5.21 2.86 -25.41
N PHE A 177 5.39 4.02 -24.76
CA PHE A 177 5.36 5.33 -25.42
C PHE A 177 6.76 5.85 -25.75
N ASP A 178 7.80 5.49 -24.98
CA ASP A 178 9.18 5.84 -25.33
C ASP A 178 9.65 5.11 -26.60
N PHE A 179 9.12 3.91 -26.87
CA PHE A 179 9.32 3.21 -28.15
C PHE A 179 8.82 3.97 -29.39
N LEU A 180 7.91 4.93 -29.22
CA LEU A 180 7.42 5.77 -30.32
C LEU A 180 8.25 7.05 -30.52
N LYS A 181 9.08 7.44 -29.55
CA LYS A 181 10.04 8.54 -29.73
C LYS A 181 11.30 8.11 -30.46
N GLU A 182 11.68 6.84 -30.35
CA GLU A 182 12.88 6.30 -31.01
C GLU A 182 12.65 5.88 -32.47
N ASN A 183 11.40 5.85 -32.95
CA ASN A 183 11.06 5.47 -34.34
C ASN A 183 10.63 6.66 -35.22
N GLU A 184 10.86 7.91 -34.78
CA GLU A 184 10.58 9.13 -35.56
C GLU A 184 11.85 9.95 -35.88
N TYR A 185 12.99 9.27 -36.10
CA TYR A 185 14.19 9.88 -36.71
C TYR A 185 14.84 8.97 -37.74
#